data_AF-A0A9W5VKC9-F1
#
_entry.id   AF-A0A9W5VKC9-F1
#
_cell.length_a   1.000
_cell.length_b   1.000
_cell.length_c   1.000
_cell.angle_alpha   90.00
_cell.angle_beta   90.00
_cell.angle_gamma   90.00
#
_symmetry.space_group_name_H-M   'P 1'
#
loop_
_entity.id
_entity.type
_entity.pdbx_description
1 polymer ?
#
loop_
_entity_poly.entity_id
_entity_poly.type
_entity_poly.pdbx_seq_one_letter_code
_entity_poly.pdbx_strand_id
1 'polypeptide(L)'
;MNHGNVTQRKIWIGFVMKGICVNADTSTELKLDQEYYLFPAKPNHFYVSRFDNVHANFGCYQVNRFQVIEGWPKEPEIDIPELDREKYYRADLIWRAKGYRDKELKRYVMKPSTTHCYVWHDKERKQFAGCFPLHWFRGFKLMTEQQSFQVVKEQPIALLERSDGQLAFF
;
A
#
# COMPACT_ATOMS: atom_id res chain seq x y z
N MET A 1 -47.14 -17.43 -9.11
CA MET A 1 -45.86 -18.16 -9.04
C MET A 1 -45.11 -17.94 -10.34
N ASN A 2 -44.14 -17.02 -10.34
CA ASN A 2 -43.25 -16.81 -11.49
C ASN A 2 -41.82 -16.81 -10.95
N HIS A 3 -41.11 -17.92 -11.18
CA HIS A 3 -39.68 -18.03 -10.93
C HIS A 3 -38.94 -17.29 -12.05
N GLY A 4 -38.66 -16.01 -11.80
CA GLY A 4 -37.73 -15.22 -12.60
C GLY A 4 -36.31 -15.72 -12.38
N ASN A 5 -35.79 -16.46 -13.37
CA ASN A 5 -34.39 -16.81 -13.52
C ASN A 5 -33.52 -15.55 -13.44
N VAL A 6 -32.85 -15.35 -12.30
CA VAL A 6 -31.79 -14.35 -12.16
C VAL A 6 -30.54 -14.94 -12.81
N THR A 7 -30.41 -14.73 -14.11
CA THR A 7 -29.19 -15.00 -14.87
C THR A 7 -28.05 -14.29 -14.18
N GLN A 8 -27.13 -15.06 -13.58
CA GLN A 8 -25.88 -14.55 -13.05
C GLN A 8 -25.06 -13.94 -14.19
N ARG A 9 -25.28 -12.65 -14.46
CA ARG A 9 -24.31 -11.81 -15.14
C ARG A 9 -23.17 -11.64 -14.14
N LYS A 10 -22.21 -12.56 -14.25
CA LYS A 10 -20.91 -12.46 -13.60
C LYS A 10 -20.23 -11.21 -14.18
N ILE A 11 -20.45 -10.09 -13.52
CA ILE A 11 -19.75 -8.83 -13.78
C ILE A 11 -18.29 -9.15 -13.46
N TRP A 12 -17.49 -9.41 -14.50
CA TRP A 12 -16.04 -9.38 -14.38
C TRP A 12 -15.67 -7.92 -14.11
N ILE A 13 -15.61 -7.56 -12.84
CA ILE A 13 -15.03 -6.30 -12.39
C ILE A 13 -13.58 -6.32 -12.90
N GLY A 14 -13.28 -5.39 -13.80
CA GLY A 14 -12.12 -5.39 -14.67
C GLY A 14 -10.79 -5.47 -13.93
N PHE A 15 -10.11 -6.60 -14.08
CA PHE A 15 -8.68 -6.68 -13.87
C PHE A 15 -8.04 -6.73 -15.26
N VAL A 16 -7.71 -5.56 -15.78
CA VAL A 16 -7.00 -5.42 -17.05
C VAL A 16 -5.51 -5.44 -16.71
N MET A 17 -4.80 -6.48 -17.15
CA MET A 17 -3.36 -6.55 -16.95
C MET A 17 -2.65 -5.89 -18.13
N LYS A 18 -1.49 -5.29 -17.84
CA LYS A 18 -0.55 -4.84 -18.87
C LYS A 18 0.74 -5.62 -18.72
N GLY A 19 1.42 -5.88 -19.82
CA GLY A 19 2.74 -6.48 -19.80
C GLY A 19 3.59 -6.04 -20.98
N ILE A 20 4.89 -6.05 -20.77
CA ILE A 20 5.89 -5.86 -21.83
C ILE A 20 6.13 -7.22 -22.47
N CYS A 21 6.13 -7.27 -23.80
CA CYS A 21 6.59 -8.43 -24.53
C CYS A 21 8.11 -8.60 -24.38
N VAL A 22 8.55 -9.70 -23.75
CA VAL A 22 9.97 -10.06 -23.56
C VAL A 22 10.43 -11.15 -24.52
N ASN A 23 9.51 -11.79 -25.25
CA ASN A 23 9.81 -12.72 -26.33
C ASN A 23 8.80 -12.58 -27.47
N ALA A 24 9.26 -12.01 -28.59
CA ALA A 24 8.49 -11.80 -29.80
C ALA A 24 8.66 -12.93 -30.84
N ASP A 25 9.42 -13.99 -30.54
CA ASP A 25 9.84 -15.00 -31.52
C ASP A 25 8.65 -15.57 -32.29
N THR A 26 8.83 -15.66 -33.61
CA THR A 26 7.88 -16.16 -34.63
C THR A 26 6.55 -15.42 -34.77
N SER A 27 6.29 -14.37 -33.98
CA SER A 27 5.10 -13.54 -34.11
C SER A 27 5.39 -12.29 -34.93
N THR A 28 4.63 -12.05 -36.00
CA THR A 28 4.70 -10.80 -36.77
C THR A 28 4.00 -9.64 -36.05
N GLU A 29 3.12 -9.93 -35.10
CA GLU A 29 2.27 -8.94 -34.43
C GLU A 29 2.81 -8.44 -33.09
N LEU A 30 3.63 -9.26 -32.42
CA LEU A 30 4.31 -8.89 -31.18
C LEU A 30 5.61 -8.15 -31.50
N LYS A 31 5.86 -7.06 -30.78
CA LYS A 31 7.13 -6.35 -30.81
C LYS A 31 7.79 -6.49 -29.46
N LEU A 32 9.08 -6.82 -29.48
CA LEU A 32 9.89 -6.87 -28.27
C LEU A 32 9.86 -5.50 -27.58
N ASP A 33 9.85 -5.51 -26.25
CA ASP A 33 9.79 -4.33 -25.38
C ASP A 33 8.52 -3.46 -25.52
N GLN A 34 7.52 -3.91 -26.28
CA GLN A 34 6.25 -3.20 -26.40
C GLN A 34 5.26 -3.61 -25.31
N GLU A 35 4.53 -2.61 -24.77
CA GLU A 35 3.43 -2.81 -23.83
C GLU A 35 2.15 -3.25 -24.56
N TYR A 36 1.46 -4.24 -23.98
CA TYR A 36 0.16 -4.72 -24.43
C TYR A 36 -0.81 -4.90 -23.26
N TYR A 37 -2.10 -4.86 -23.57
CA TYR A 37 -3.17 -5.28 -22.69
C TYR A 37 -3.30 -6.81 -22.73
N LEU A 38 -3.29 -7.43 -21.56
CA LEU A 38 -3.28 -8.87 -21.34
C LEU A 38 -4.56 -9.30 -20.62
N PHE A 39 -5.32 -10.17 -21.25
CA PHE A 39 -6.55 -10.75 -20.70
C PHE A 39 -6.36 -12.24 -20.45
N PRO A 40 -6.59 -12.76 -19.22
CA PRO A 40 -6.37 -14.16 -18.90
C PRO A 40 -7.13 -15.13 -19.80
N ALA A 41 -6.42 -16.11 -20.36
CA ALA A 41 -6.97 -17.25 -21.07
C ALA A 41 -6.46 -18.55 -20.42
N LYS A 42 -7.38 -19.43 -20.03
CA LYS A 42 -7.03 -20.73 -19.40
C LYS A 42 -6.36 -21.66 -20.44
N PRO A 43 -5.40 -22.52 -20.04
CA PRO A 43 -4.80 -22.63 -18.70
C PRO A 43 -3.66 -21.64 -18.43
N ASN A 44 -2.82 -21.30 -19.42
CA ASN A 44 -1.63 -20.45 -19.25
C ASN A 44 -1.38 -19.54 -20.46
N HIS A 45 -2.41 -18.83 -20.91
CA HIS A 45 -2.30 -17.90 -22.03
C HIS A 45 -2.88 -16.52 -21.69
N PHE A 46 -2.53 -15.53 -22.49
CA PHE A 46 -3.19 -14.24 -22.54
C PHE A 46 -3.79 -14.03 -23.92
N TYR A 47 -5.03 -13.54 -23.99
CA TYR A 47 -5.44 -12.76 -25.14
C TYR A 47 -4.74 -11.40 -25.07
N VAL A 48 -4.08 -11.01 -26.16
CA VAL A 48 -3.23 -9.82 -26.20
C VAL A 48 -3.87 -8.80 -27.12
N SER A 49 -4.01 -7.57 -26.63
CA SER A 49 -4.55 -6.45 -27.39
C SER A 49 -3.67 -5.21 -27.27
N ARG A 50 -3.71 -4.35 -28.28
CA ARG A 50 -3.15 -3.00 -28.23
C ARG A 50 -4.08 -2.01 -27.49
N PHE A 51 -5.34 -2.41 -27.27
CA PHE A 51 -6.37 -1.59 -26.65
C PHE A 51 -6.89 -2.27 -25.38
N ASP A 52 -7.47 -1.48 -24.48
CA ASP A 52 -8.18 -1.99 -23.30
C ASP A 52 -9.55 -2.60 -23.69
N ASN A 53 -9.52 -3.61 -24.54
CA ASN A 53 -10.69 -4.32 -25.02
C ASN A 53 -10.31 -5.74 -25.43
N VAL A 54 -10.81 -6.73 -24.69
CA VAL A 54 -10.56 -8.15 -24.98
C VAL A 54 -11.05 -8.55 -26.39
N HIS A 55 -12.08 -7.89 -26.93
CA HIS A 55 -12.60 -8.18 -28.27
C HIS A 55 -11.72 -7.59 -29.39
N ALA A 56 -10.80 -6.69 -29.06
CA ALA A 56 -9.78 -6.18 -29.97
C ALA A 56 -8.45 -6.92 -29.81
N ASN A 57 -8.46 -8.16 -29.29
CA ASN A 57 -7.26 -8.98 -29.24
C ASN A 57 -6.80 -9.36 -30.65
N PHE A 58 -5.49 -9.45 -30.84
CA PHE A 58 -4.89 -9.86 -32.11
C PHE A 58 -4.23 -11.25 -32.02
N GLY A 59 -4.31 -11.90 -30.86
CA GLY A 59 -3.78 -13.24 -30.68
C GLY A 59 -3.86 -13.72 -29.23
N CYS A 60 -3.63 -15.03 -29.08
CA CYS A 60 -3.56 -15.73 -27.80
C CYS A 60 -2.15 -16.29 -27.64
N TYR A 61 -1.44 -15.84 -26.61
CA TYR A 61 0.00 -16.09 -26.44
C TYR A 61 0.30 -16.64 -25.05
N GLN A 62 1.37 -17.41 -24.93
CA GLN A 62 1.80 -17.97 -23.66
C GLN A 62 2.24 -16.87 -22.68
N VAL A 63 1.98 -17.11 -21.38
CA VAL A 63 2.32 -16.15 -20.30
C VAL A 63 3.81 -15.81 -20.22
N ASN A 64 4.68 -16.76 -20.56
CA ASN A 64 6.15 -16.60 -20.52
C ASN A 64 6.72 -15.61 -21.55
N ARG A 65 5.90 -15.19 -22.53
CA ARG A 65 6.29 -14.17 -23.52
C ARG A 65 6.17 -12.75 -22.99
N PHE A 66 5.54 -12.56 -21.83
CA PHE A 66 5.27 -11.26 -21.26
C PHE A 66 5.84 -11.16 -19.85
N GLN A 67 6.48 -10.03 -19.59
CA GLN A 67 6.67 -9.55 -18.23
C GLN A 67 5.43 -8.74 -17.86
N VAL A 68 4.56 -9.31 -17.03
CA VAL A 68 3.39 -8.59 -16.51
C VAL A 68 3.89 -7.42 -15.65
N ILE A 69 3.56 -6.20 -16.07
CA ILE A 69 3.88 -4.97 -15.33
C ILE A 69 2.77 -4.65 -14.32
N GLU A 70 1.61 -5.29 -14.51
CA GLU A 70 0.38 -5.19 -13.74
C GLU A 70 -0.29 -3.81 -13.75
N GLY A 71 -1.61 -3.86 -13.98
CA GLY A 71 -2.52 -2.74 -13.89
C GLY A 71 -2.61 -2.28 -12.44
N TRP A 72 -2.06 -1.11 -12.20
CA TRP A 72 -2.15 -0.47 -10.91
C TRP A 72 -3.64 -0.30 -10.53
N PRO A 73 -4.11 -0.79 -9.37
CA PRO A 73 -5.51 -0.68 -9.02
C PRO A 73 -5.94 0.79 -9.07
N LYS A 74 -7.17 1.07 -9.52
CA LYS A 74 -7.69 2.45 -9.49
C LYS A 74 -7.57 2.98 -8.06
N GLU A 75 -7.09 4.21 -7.93
CA GLU A 75 -7.00 4.87 -6.63
C GLU A 75 -8.38 4.89 -5.96
N PRO A 76 -8.46 4.57 -4.65
CA PRO A 76 -9.69 4.70 -3.89
C PRO A 76 -10.26 6.12 -4.01
N GLU A 77 -11.58 6.25 -3.97
CA GLU A 77 -12.22 7.57 -3.89
C GLU A 77 -11.75 8.30 -2.63
N ILE A 78 -11.62 9.63 -2.74
CA ILE A 78 -11.18 10.47 -1.64
C ILE A 78 -12.31 10.55 -0.61
N ASP A 79 -12.25 9.65 0.36
CA ASP A 79 -13.08 9.66 1.56
C ASP A 79 -12.15 9.84 2.76
N ILE A 80 -12.04 11.09 3.24
CA ILE A 80 -11.14 11.45 4.33
C ILE A 80 -11.95 11.43 5.63
N PRO A 81 -11.69 10.48 6.55
CA PRO A 81 -12.37 10.45 7.83
C PRO A 81 -11.93 11.62 8.72
N GLU A 82 -12.86 12.11 9.55
CA GLU A 82 -12.54 13.09 10.58
C GLU A 82 -11.80 12.40 11.73
N LEU A 83 -10.48 12.60 11.77
CA LEU A 83 -9.60 12.03 12.79
C LEU A 83 -8.97 13.14 13.63
N ASP A 84 -8.82 12.88 14.93
CA ASP A 84 -8.13 13.77 15.85
C ASP A 84 -6.62 13.82 15.54
N ARG A 85 -6.11 15.03 15.24
CA ARG A 85 -4.72 15.29 14.80
C ARG A 85 -3.69 15.15 15.90
N GLU A 86 -4.11 15.17 17.16
CA GLU A 86 -3.21 15.01 18.30
C GLU A 86 -2.97 13.54 18.64
N LYS A 87 -3.82 12.64 18.13
CA LYS A 87 -3.81 11.23 18.46
C LYS A 87 -3.12 10.36 17.40
N TYR A 88 -2.73 9.17 17.84
CA TYR A 88 -2.15 8.14 16.97
C TYR A 88 -3.16 7.04 16.68
N TYR A 89 -3.08 6.48 15.48
CA TYR A 89 -3.96 5.43 15.01
C TYR A 89 -3.17 4.27 14.43
N ARG A 90 -3.79 3.10 14.39
CA ARG A 90 -3.39 1.99 13.52
C ARG A 90 -4.37 1.88 12.37
N ALA A 91 -3.85 1.79 11.15
CA ALA A 91 -4.67 1.59 9.96
C ALA A 91 -3.92 0.73 8.93
N ASP A 92 -4.67 0.05 8.07
CA ASP A 92 -4.14 -0.78 7.01
C ASP A 92 -3.93 0.05 5.75
N LEU A 93 -2.71 0.02 5.20
CA LEU A 93 -2.44 0.57 3.87
C LEU A 93 -3.07 -0.39 2.85
N ILE A 94 -4.17 0.02 2.23
CA ILE A 94 -4.92 -0.80 1.27
C ILE A 94 -4.56 -0.52 -0.18
N TRP A 95 -3.97 0.65 -0.43
CA TRP A 95 -3.58 1.11 -1.75
C TRP A 95 -2.32 1.97 -1.66
N ARG A 96 -1.54 2.04 -2.72
CA ARG A 96 -0.39 2.95 -2.86
C ARG A 96 -0.28 3.32 -4.31
N ALA A 97 0.31 4.47 -4.69
CA ALA A 97 0.51 4.82 -6.11
C ALA A 97 1.74 4.12 -6.72
N LYS A 98 1.86 4.09 -8.05
CA LYS A 98 2.92 3.34 -8.78
C LYS A 98 4.35 3.68 -8.32
N GLY A 99 4.60 4.95 -7.99
CA GLY A 99 5.89 5.40 -7.46
C GLY A 99 6.25 4.86 -6.07
N TYR A 100 5.30 4.24 -5.37
CA TYR A 100 5.46 3.68 -4.02
C TYR A 100 5.36 2.16 -4.00
N ARG A 101 5.69 1.48 -5.11
CA ARG A 101 5.58 0.02 -5.26
C ARG A 101 6.29 -0.79 -4.16
N ASP A 102 7.41 -0.28 -3.67
CA ASP A 102 8.24 -0.94 -2.66
C ASP A 102 7.67 -0.80 -1.24
N LYS A 103 6.58 -0.04 -1.06
CA LYS A 103 5.90 0.07 0.24
C LYS A 103 4.95 -1.11 0.44
N GLU A 104 5.12 -1.82 1.55
CA GLU A 104 4.31 -3.00 1.88
C GLU A 104 2.87 -2.61 2.22
N LEU A 105 1.87 -3.32 1.68
CA LEU A 105 0.47 -3.17 2.08
C LEU A 105 0.25 -3.92 3.40
N LYS A 106 0.43 -3.21 4.51
CA LYS A 106 0.26 -3.76 5.85
C LYS A 106 -0.33 -2.73 6.80
N ARG A 107 -0.48 -3.12 8.06
CA ARG A 107 -0.89 -2.22 9.14
C ARG A 107 0.28 -1.34 9.58
N TYR A 108 0.05 -0.05 9.63
CA TYR A 108 1.00 0.96 10.11
C TYR A 108 0.49 1.66 11.36
N VAL A 109 1.42 2.26 12.11
CA VAL A 109 1.11 3.30 13.09
C VAL A 109 1.16 4.65 12.38
N MET A 110 0.20 5.52 12.65
CA MET A 110 0.10 6.78 11.93
C MET A 110 -0.40 7.93 12.79
N LYS A 111 -0.07 9.15 12.36
CA LYS A 111 -0.59 10.41 12.90
C LYS A 111 -1.23 11.20 11.75
N PRO A 112 -2.54 11.47 11.82
CA PRO A 112 -3.23 12.23 10.78
C PRO A 112 -2.85 13.71 10.83
N SER A 113 -2.86 14.33 9.66
CA SER A 113 -2.74 15.78 9.46
C SER A 113 -4.06 16.30 8.88
N THR A 114 -4.05 17.00 7.75
CA THR A 114 -5.26 17.42 7.01
C THR A 114 -5.70 16.38 5.99
N THR A 115 -4.94 16.20 4.91
CA THR A 115 -5.25 15.27 3.81
C THR A 115 -4.33 14.05 3.80
N HIS A 116 -3.25 14.10 4.60
CA HIS A 116 -2.20 13.10 4.69
C HIS A 116 -2.00 12.64 6.12
N CYS A 117 -1.24 11.57 6.30
CA CYS A 117 -0.77 11.09 7.58
C CYS A 117 0.72 10.74 7.54
N TYR A 118 1.40 10.97 8.65
CA TYR A 118 2.74 10.45 8.90
C TYR A 118 2.63 9.01 9.38
N VAL A 119 3.50 8.12 8.88
CA VAL A 119 3.45 6.69 9.22
C VAL A 119 4.78 6.16 9.74
N TRP A 120 4.69 5.14 10.59
CA TRP A 120 5.80 4.42 11.20
C TRP A 120 5.60 2.91 11.10
N HIS A 121 6.70 2.17 10.97
CA HIS A 121 6.69 0.71 10.95
C HIS A 121 6.47 0.11 12.34
N ASP A 122 6.88 0.83 13.38
CA ASP A 122 6.92 0.35 14.76
C ASP A 122 5.96 1.13 15.68
N LYS A 123 5.60 0.50 16.80
CA LYS A 123 4.73 1.10 17.82
C LYS A 123 5.40 2.22 18.62
N GLU A 124 6.74 2.17 18.71
CA GLU A 124 7.53 3.14 19.45
C GLU A 124 7.78 4.43 18.65
N ARG A 125 7.42 4.44 17.36
CA ARG A 125 7.55 5.57 16.43
C ARG A 125 9.01 5.93 16.11
N LYS A 126 9.94 4.95 16.18
CA LYS A 126 11.36 5.11 15.87
C LYS A 126 11.68 4.91 14.38
N GLN A 127 10.90 4.10 13.69
CA GLN A 127 11.10 3.75 12.28
C GLN A 127 10.10 4.50 11.39
N PHE A 128 10.47 5.72 11.01
CA PHE A 128 9.68 6.56 10.12
C PHE A 128 9.57 5.95 8.72
N ALA A 129 8.35 5.78 8.21
CA ALA A 129 8.07 5.11 6.95
C ALA A 129 7.65 6.07 5.81
N GLY A 130 7.14 7.26 6.15
CA GLY A 130 6.82 8.33 5.19
C GLY A 130 5.59 9.17 5.54
N CYS A 131 5.13 9.95 4.57
CA CYS A 131 3.88 10.71 4.60
C CYS A 131 3.01 10.28 3.41
N PHE A 132 1.76 9.88 3.67
CA PHE A 132 0.87 9.30 2.66
C PHE A 132 -0.55 9.86 2.78
N PRO A 133 -1.35 9.89 1.69
CA PRO A 133 -2.74 10.32 1.75
C PRO A 133 -3.60 9.44 2.66
N LEU A 134 -4.56 10.05 3.37
CA LEU A 134 -5.42 9.34 4.32
C LEU A 134 -6.33 8.30 3.66
N HIS A 135 -6.88 8.60 2.47
CA HIS A 135 -7.80 7.70 1.75
C HIS A 135 -7.12 6.42 1.24
N TRP A 136 -5.79 6.32 1.30
CA TRP A 136 -5.05 5.09 1.02
C TRP A 136 -5.15 4.05 2.15
N PHE A 137 -5.71 4.45 3.30
CA PHE A 137 -5.79 3.62 4.49
C PHE A 137 -7.23 3.31 4.87
N ARG A 138 -7.42 2.18 5.57
CA ARG A 138 -8.71 1.79 6.14
C ARG A 138 -8.56 1.20 7.54
N GLY A 139 -9.69 1.14 8.24
CA GLY A 139 -9.78 0.47 9.54
C GLY A 139 -9.03 1.22 10.64
N PHE A 140 -9.13 2.56 10.66
CA PHE A 140 -8.50 3.42 11.67
C PHE A 140 -8.94 3.00 13.08
N LYS A 141 -7.97 2.58 13.89
CA LYS A 141 -8.15 2.25 15.31
C LYS A 141 -7.31 3.17 16.16
N LEU A 142 -7.95 3.90 17.05
CA LEU A 142 -7.26 4.77 18.00
C LEU A 142 -6.27 3.95 18.83
N MET A 143 -5.03 4.42 18.92
CA MET A 143 -4.08 3.91 19.89
C MET A 143 -4.33 4.63 21.21
N THR A 144 -4.91 3.94 22.17
CA THR A 144 -4.84 4.39 23.56
C THR A 144 -3.37 4.37 23.93
N GLU A 145 -2.78 5.54 24.09
CA GLU A 145 -1.48 5.65 24.74
C GLU A 145 -1.68 5.06 26.14
N GLN A 146 -1.18 3.83 26.36
CA GLN A 146 -0.68 3.54 27.67
C GLN A 146 0.46 4.54 27.86
N GLN A 147 0.14 5.61 28.57
CA GLN A 147 1.12 6.52 29.14
C GLN A 147 2.19 5.66 29.82
N SER A 148 3.28 5.37 29.11
CA SER A 148 4.55 5.14 29.76
C SER A 148 5.03 6.52 30.20
N PHE A 149 4.38 7.06 31.24
CA PHE A 149 5.08 7.89 32.20
C PHE A 149 6.16 7.00 32.82
N GLN A 150 7.29 6.84 32.14
CA GLN A 150 8.53 6.84 32.89
C GLN A 150 8.89 8.31 33.05
N VAL A 151 8.26 8.89 34.08
CA VAL A 151 8.87 9.95 34.86
C VAL A 151 10.24 9.40 35.25
N VAL A 152 11.27 9.74 34.48
CA VAL A 152 12.62 9.72 35.05
C VAL A 152 12.55 10.81 36.12
N LYS A 153 12.27 10.39 37.36
CA LYS A 153 12.60 11.20 38.51
C LYS A 153 14.12 11.29 38.48
N GLU A 154 14.67 12.29 37.81
CA GLU A 154 15.98 12.78 38.20
C GLU A 154 15.82 13.21 39.66
N GLN A 155 16.34 12.38 40.55
CA GLN A 155 16.49 12.75 41.94
C GLN A 155 17.34 14.03 41.96
N PRO A 156 16.95 15.07 42.71
CA PRO A 156 17.84 16.21 42.87
C PRO A 156 19.13 15.68 43.50
N ILE A 157 20.24 15.81 42.78
CA ILE A 157 21.57 15.57 43.32
C ILE A 157 21.71 16.55 44.49
N ALA A 158 21.62 16.04 45.71
CA ALA A 158 21.89 16.82 46.90
C ALA A 158 23.40 17.13 46.91
N LEU A 159 23.76 18.31 46.43
CA LEU A 159 25.11 18.82 46.52
C LEU A 159 25.32 19.31 47.96
N LEU A 160 25.72 18.39 48.83
CA LEU A 160 26.18 18.74 50.17
C LEU A 160 27.69 18.95 50.11
N GLU A 161 28.11 20.22 50.10
CA GLU A 161 29.52 20.58 50.25
C GLU A 161 30.04 20.05 51.59
N ARG A 162 31.01 19.14 51.55
CA ARG A 162 31.79 18.77 52.72
C ARG A 162 32.85 19.85 52.95
N SER A 163 33.11 20.19 54.21
CA SER A 163 34.04 21.25 54.63
C SER A 163 35.52 21.00 54.29
N ASP A 164 35.84 19.93 53.56
CA ASP A 164 37.19 19.49 53.19
C ASP A 164 37.45 19.45 51.66
N GLY A 165 36.49 19.89 50.83
CA GLY A 165 36.75 20.30 49.44
C GLY A 165 37.08 19.20 48.43
N GLN A 166 36.73 17.93 48.66
CA GLN A 166 36.90 16.86 47.66
C GLN A 166 35.57 16.18 47.27
N LEU A 167 35.38 16.01 45.96
CA LEU A 167 34.22 15.36 45.33
C LEU A 167 34.54 13.89 45.04
N ALA A 168 33.67 12.97 45.47
CA ALA A 168 33.69 11.56 45.06
C ALA A 168 32.35 11.20 44.41
N PHE A 169 32.39 10.54 43.24
CA PHE A 169 31.22 10.07 42.50
C PHE A 169 30.95 8.61 42.85
N PHE A 170 29.70 8.28 43.20
CA PHE A 170 29.19 6.91 43.30
C PHE A 170 27.95 6.75 42.43
#